data_AF-A0A976H212-F1
#
_entry.id   AF-A0A976H212-F1
#
_cell.length_a   1.000
_cell.length_b   1.000
_cell.length_c   1.000
_cell.angle_alpha   90.00
_cell.angle_beta   90.00
_cell.angle_gamma   90.00
#
_symmetry.space_group_name_H-M   'P 1'
#
loop_
_entity.id
_entity.type
_entity.pdbx_description
1 polymer ?
#
loop_
_entity_poly.entity_id
_entity_poly.type
_entity_poly.pdbx_seq_one_letter_code
_entity_poly.pdbx_strand_id
1 'polypeptide(L)'
;MRGALIIHPAKRRQSGYLLLEVVLAMGLFALAATGFTRALQSAADASDMAAREMQVTRILQSSLDEALSLPVLEEGETTEDLEEREMRIVTNFERIEDLENQQGQLLQDMWRITVTAYFRQGTVELTRSATTWRYGRLYQP
;
A
#
# COMPACT_ATOMS: atom_id res chain seq x y z
N MET A 1 -2.78 82.32 15.01
CA MET A 1 -3.02 81.65 16.31
C MET A 1 -3.04 80.15 16.07
N ARG A 2 -2.21 79.39 16.81
CA ARG A 2 -1.96 77.95 16.59
C ARG A 2 -3.11 77.11 17.18
N GLY A 3 -3.74 76.27 16.37
CA GLY A 3 -4.69 75.25 16.82
C GLY A 3 -3.95 74.09 17.45
N ALA A 4 -4.26 73.76 18.70
CA ALA A 4 -3.65 72.67 19.45
C ALA A 4 -4.12 71.31 18.90
N LEU A 5 -3.16 70.45 18.56
CA LEU A 5 -3.38 69.05 18.21
C LEU A 5 -3.62 68.25 19.50
N ILE A 6 -4.84 67.77 19.73
CA ILE A 6 -5.15 66.89 20.86
C ILE A 6 -4.75 65.46 20.48
N ILE A 7 -3.58 65.03 20.94
CA ILE A 7 -3.14 63.64 20.85
C ILE A 7 -3.91 62.84 21.89
N HIS A 8 -4.79 61.93 21.45
CA HIS A 8 -5.46 61.00 22.35
C HIS A 8 -4.44 59.98 22.85
N PRO A 9 -4.19 59.84 24.17
CA PRO A 9 -3.33 58.78 24.67
C PRO A 9 -4.02 57.43 24.42
N ALA A 10 -3.39 56.58 23.61
CA ALA A 10 -3.82 55.19 23.47
C ALA A 10 -3.80 54.53 24.85
N LYS A 11 -4.97 54.12 25.36
CA LYS A 11 -5.09 53.33 26.59
C LYS A 11 -4.23 52.07 26.43
N ARG A 12 -3.10 51.99 27.16
CA ARG A 12 -2.44 50.71 27.41
C ARG A 12 -3.41 49.83 28.20
N ARG A 13 -3.91 48.76 27.58
CA ARG A 13 -4.68 47.72 28.28
C ARG A 13 -3.79 47.13 29.37
N GLN A 14 -4.25 47.26 30.61
CA GLN A 14 -3.58 46.70 31.79
C GLN A 14 -3.65 45.17 31.75
N SER A 15 -2.49 44.55 31.88
CA SER A 15 -2.28 43.10 31.92
C SER A 15 -2.62 42.54 33.31
N GLY A 16 -3.89 42.20 33.54
CA GLY A 16 -4.34 41.56 34.79
C GLY A 16 -4.35 40.03 34.76
N TYR A 17 -4.12 39.42 33.59
CA TYR A 17 -4.38 38.00 33.35
C TYR A 17 -3.23 37.25 32.66
N LEU A 18 -2.00 37.78 32.71
CA LEU A 18 -0.84 37.15 32.05
C LEU A 18 -0.65 35.68 32.42
N LEU A 19 -0.83 35.34 33.70
CA LEU A 19 -0.75 33.95 34.16
C LEU A 19 -1.85 33.09 33.52
N LEU A 20 -3.09 33.61 33.48
CA LEU A 20 -4.23 32.92 32.85
C LEU A 20 -4.03 32.73 31.35
N GLU A 21 -3.50 33.73 30.65
CA GLU A 21 -3.19 33.66 29.22
C GLU A 21 -2.12 32.61 28.92
N VAL A 22 -1.05 32.55 29.72
CA VAL A 22 0.00 31.53 29.58
C VAL A 22 -0.56 30.14 29.87
N VAL A 23 -1.35 29.97 30.93
CA VAL A 23 -1.98 28.69 31.26
C VAL A 23 -2.93 28.24 30.15
N LEU A 24 -3.73 29.16 29.60
CA LEU A 24 -4.64 28.86 28.50
C LEU A 24 -3.88 28.53 27.21
N ALA A 25 -2.82 29.27 26.90
CA ALA A 25 -1.96 28.99 25.75
C ALA A 25 -1.28 27.63 25.88
N MET A 26 -0.75 27.29 27.06
CA MET A 26 -0.18 25.98 27.34
C MET A 26 -1.22 24.86 27.22
N GLY A 27 -2.44 25.08 27.69
CA GLY A 27 -3.54 24.13 27.55
C GLY A 27 -3.91 23.87 26.10
N LEU A 28 -4.11 24.93 25.31
CA LEU A 28 -4.39 24.83 23.87
C LEU A 28 -3.23 24.17 23.12
N PHE A 29 -2.00 24.52 23.46
CA PHE A 29 -0.81 23.93 22.87
C PHE A 29 -0.71 22.42 23.17
N ALA A 30 -0.97 22.00 24.41
CA ALA A 30 -0.95 20.59 24.79
C ALA A 30 -2.03 19.79 24.06
N LEU A 31 -3.24 20.35 23.90
CA LEU A 31 -4.32 19.74 23.12
C LEU A 31 -3.93 19.59 21.64
N ALA A 32 -3.37 20.65 21.05
CA ALA A 32 -2.91 20.63 19.66
C ALA A 32 -1.78 19.61 19.44
N ALA A 33 -0.78 19.58 20.33
CA ALA A 33 0.33 18.64 20.27
C ALA A 33 -0.15 17.19 20.33
N THR A 34 -1.07 16.88 21.25
CA THR A 34 -1.64 15.53 21.38
C THR A 34 -2.43 15.13 20.13
N GLY A 35 -3.23 16.04 19.57
CA GLY A 35 -3.97 15.81 18.33
C GLY A 35 -3.02 15.54 17.16
N PHE A 36 -1.95 16.33 17.05
CA PHE A 36 -0.94 16.15 16.00
C PHE A 36 -0.20 14.82 16.13
N THR A 37 0.23 14.42 17.34
CA THR A 37 0.89 13.13 17.56
C THR A 37 0.02 11.96 17.11
N ARG A 38 -1.30 12.00 17.38
CA ARG A 38 -2.22 10.95 16.91
C ARG A 38 -2.37 10.92 15.40
N ALA A 39 -2.48 12.10 14.77
CA ALA A 39 -2.55 12.19 13.31
C ALA A 39 -1.26 11.66 12.66
N LEU A 40 -0.10 11.98 13.23
CA LEU A 40 1.20 11.49 12.75
C LEU A 40 1.31 9.97 12.87
N GLN A 41 0.89 9.40 14.01
CA GLN A 41 0.89 7.95 14.19
C GLN A 41 0.01 7.27 13.15
N SER A 42 -1.21 7.78 12.93
CA SER A 42 -2.11 7.24 11.92
C SER A 42 -1.54 7.32 10.50
N ALA A 43 -0.80 8.38 10.17
CA ALA A 43 -0.14 8.52 8.88
C ALA A 43 1.04 7.54 8.73
N ALA A 44 1.79 7.30 9.81
CA ALA A 44 2.86 6.29 9.83
C ALA A 44 2.29 4.88 9.62
N ASP A 45 1.24 4.52 10.36
CA ASP A 45 0.58 3.21 10.23
C ASP A 45 0.06 2.99 8.79
N ALA A 46 -0.57 4.00 8.20
CA ALA A 46 -1.03 3.94 6.81
C ALA A 46 0.13 3.79 5.81
N SER A 47 1.25 4.46 6.05
CA SER A 47 2.45 4.37 5.20
C SER A 47 3.07 2.98 5.27
N ASP A 48 3.17 2.40 6.47
CA ASP A 48 3.68 1.05 6.68
C ASP A 48 2.79 0.00 6.00
N MET A 49 1.46 0.15 6.10
CA MET A 49 0.52 -0.71 5.39
C MET A 49 0.70 -0.64 3.88
N ALA A 50 0.82 0.58 3.33
CA ALA A 50 1.04 0.77 1.89
C ALA A 50 2.38 0.18 1.42
N ALA A 51 3.45 0.35 2.20
CA ALA A 51 4.76 -0.20 1.90
C ALA A 51 4.73 -1.74 1.83
N ARG A 52 4.03 -2.39 2.77
CA ARG A 52 3.85 -3.85 2.78
C ARG A 52 3.05 -4.32 1.56
N GLU A 53 1.96 -3.64 1.19
CA GLU A 53 1.16 -4.03 0.02
C GLU A 53 1.98 -3.91 -1.27
N MET A 54 2.78 -2.85 -1.42
CA MET A 54 3.68 -2.69 -2.57
C MET A 54 4.74 -3.81 -2.61
N GLN A 55 5.25 -4.22 -1.45
CA GLN A 55 6.23 -5.31 -1.37
C GLN A 55 5.62 -6.65 -1.81
N VAL A 56 4.42 -7.01 -1.32
CA VAL A 56 3.70 -8.22 -1.74
C VAL A 56 3.43 -8.19 -3.23
N THR A 57 2.92 -7.06 -3.74
CA THR A 57 2.66 -6.87 -5.18
C THR A 57 3.91 -7.11 -6.02
N ARG A 58 5.07 -6.57 -5.60
CA ARG A 58 6.34 -6.76 -6.30
C ARG A 58 6.80 -8.22 -6.31
N ILE A 59 6.62 -8.94 -5.20
CA ILE A 59 6.94 -10.37 -5.13
C ILE A 59 6.06 -11.14 -6.11
N LEU A 60 4.75 -10.91 -6.09
CA LEU A 60 3.81 -11.56 -7.02
C LEU A 60 4.17 -11.28 -8.49
N GLN A 61 4.52 -10.03 -8.82
CA GLN A 61 4.96 -9.66 -10.17
C GLN A 61 6.26 -10.39 -10.55
N SER A 62 7.24 -10.41 -9.66
CA SER A 62 8.51 -11.12 -9.89
C SER A 62 8.30 -12.62 -10.12
N SER A 63 7.49 -13.28 -9.29
CA SER A 63 7.17 -14.70 -9.43
C SER A 63 6.37 -14.98 -10.71
N LEU A 64 5.50 -14.05 -11.12
CA LEU A 64 4.77 -14.15 -12.38
C LEU A 64 5.73 -14.04 -13.58
N ASP A 65 6.64 -13.07 -13.57
CA ASP A 65 7.63 -12.87 -14.62
C ASP A 65 8.58 -14.07 -14.73
N GLU A 66 8.98 -14.64 -13.60
CA GLU A 66 9.75 -15.88 -13.54
C GLU A 66 8.99 -17.05 -14.15
N ALA A 67 7.73 -17.27 -13.75
CA ALA A 67 6.88 -18.31 -14.32
C ALA A 67 6.65 -18.12 -15.83
N LEU A 68 6.53 -16.88 -16.29
CA LEU A 68 6.40 -16.54 -17.71
C LEU A 68 7.67 -16.83 -18.52
N SER A 69 8.84 -16.75 -17.88
CA SER A 69 10.13 -17.02 -18.51
C SER A 69 10.43 -18.51 -18.73
N LEU A 70 9.65 -19.41 -18.14
CA LEU A 70 9.86 -20.86 -18.26
C LEU A 70 9.70 -21.32 -19.73
N PRO A 71 10.70 -22.02 -20.31
CA PRO A 71 10.67 -22.41 -21.72
C PRO A 71 9.60 -23.46 -22.02
N VAL A 72 9.31 -24.32 -21.04
CA VAL A 72 8.27 -25.36 -21.12
C VAL A 72 7.37 -25.20 -19.90
N LEU A 73 6.06 -25.22 -20.13
CA LEU A 73 5.05 -25.22 -19.08
C LEU A 73 4.53 -26.65 -18.92
N GLU A 74 4.47 -27.09 -17.66
CA GLU A 74 3.91 -28.36 -17.26
C GLU A 74 2.75 -28.07 -16.30
N GLU A 75 1.68 -28.84 -16.41
CA GLU A 75 0.52 -28.69 -15.55
C GLU A 75 0.85 -29.13 -14.13
N GLY A 76 0.48 -28.31 -13.15
CA GLY A 76 0.78 -28.57 -11.75
C GLY A 76 1.09 -27.32 -10.95
N GLU A 77 1.65 -27.55 -9.77
CA GLU A 77 1.87 -26.54 -8.75
C GLU A 77 3.33 -26.53 -8.29
N THR A 78 3.91 -25.34 -8.19
CA THR A 78 5.22 -25.11 -7.60
C THR A 78 5.05 -24.28 -6.32
N THR A 79 5.69 -24.69 -5.23
CA THR A 79 5.68 -23.96 -3.95
C THR A 79 7.08 -23.44 -3.63
N GLU A 80 7.15 -22.19 -3.19
CA GLU A 80 8.35 -21.54 -2.67
C GLU A 80 8.05 -20.93 -1.30
N ASP A 81 8.80 -21.34 -0.27
CA ASP A 81 8.70 -20.76 1.07
C ASP A 81 9.77 -19.67 1.25
N LEU A 82 9.33 -18.42 1.42
CA LEU A 82 10.17 -17.27 1.71
C LEU A 82 10.26 -17.07 3.23
N GLU A 83 11.13 -17.86 3.87
CA GLU A 83 11.27 -17.90 5.34
C GLU A 83 11.55 -16.52 5.95
N GLU A 84 12.44 -15.72 5.35
CA GLU A 84 12.78 -14.37 5.82
C GLU A 84 11.59 -13.41 5.88
N ARG A 85 10.51 -13.73 5.15
CA ARG A 85 9.33 -12.89 4.99
C ARG A 85 8.06 -13.52 5.54
N GLU A 86 8.17 -14.68 6.18
CA GLU A 86 7.03 -15.48 6.66
C GLU A 86 5.93 -15.64 5.59
N MET A 87 6.35 -15.88 4.35
CA MET A 87 5.49 -15.89 3.17
C MET A 87 5.67 -17.17 2.38
N ARG A 88 4.58 -17.78 1.93
CA ARG A 88 4.59 -18.90 0.99
C ARG A 88 4.01 -18.45 -0.33
N ILE A 89 4.74 -18.71 -1.40
CA ILE A 89 4.30 -18.50 -2.78
C ILE A 89 3.93 -19.84 -3.39
N VAL A 90 2.76 -19.88 -4.01
CA VAL A 90 2.24 -21.03 -4.74
C VAL A 90 1.95 -20.59 -6.16
N THR A 91 2.58 -21.22 -7.14
CA THR A 91 2.36 -20.97 -8.57
C THR A 91 1.68 -22.18 -9.18
N ASN A 92 0.47 -21.98 -9.71
CA ASN A 92 -0.33 -23.00 -10.38
C ASN A 92 -0.35 -22.75 -11.89
N PHE A 93 -0.09 -23.81 -12.67
CA PHE A 93 -0.11 -23.83 -14.12
C PHE A 93 -1.27 -24.71 -14.60
N GLU A 94 -2.28 -24.12 -15.21
CA GLU A 94 -3.46 -24.81 -15.73
C GLU A 94 -3.53 -24.67 -17.25
N ARG A 95 -3.77 -25.78 -17.96
CA ARG A 95 -4.01 -25.74 -19.40
C ARG A 95 -5.46 -25.38 -19.71
N ILE A 96 -5.68 -24.44 -20.62
CA ILE A 96 -7.00 -24.05 -21.09
C ILE A 96 -7.24 -24.70 -22.45
N GLU A 97 -8.20 -25.63 -22.50
CA GLU A 97 -8.49 -26.40 -23.71
C GLU A 97 -9.57 -25.75 -24.59
N ASP A 98 -10.53 -25.05 -23.98
CA ASP A 98 -11.74 -24.53 -24.63
C ASP A 98 -11.77 -22.98 -24.68
N LEU A 99 -10.64 -22.33 -24.96
CA LEU A 99 -10.61 -20.88 -25.14
C LEU A 99 -10.90 -20.52 -26.59
N GLU A 100 -11.83 -19.62 -26.87
CA GLU A 100 -12.11 -19.13 -28.22
C GLU A 100 -11.77 -17.64 -28.34
N ASN A 101 -11.33 -17.23 -29.52
CA ASN A 101 -11.23 -15.81 -29.85
C ASN A 101 -12.60 -15.24 -30.28
N GLN A 102 -12.68 -13.92 -30.50
CA GLN A 102 -13.94 -13.26 -30.89
C GLN A 102 -14.52 -13.73 -32.24
N GLN A 103 -13.77 -14.53 -32.99
CA GLN A 103 -14.14 -15.07 -34.30
C GLN A 103 -14.58 -16.55 -34.19
N GLY A 104 -14.68 -17.10 -32.97
CA GLY A 104 -15.06 -18.50 -32.72
C GLY A 104 -13.95 -19.50 -33.07
N GLN A 105 -12.69 -19.05 -33.17
CA GLN A 105 -11.55 -19.93 -33.39
C GLN A 105 -10.95 -20.35 -32.05
N LEU A 106 -10.79 -21.66 -31.88
CA LEU A 106 -10.16 -22.23 -30.69
C LEU A 106 -8.70 -21.79 -30.56
N LEU A 107 -8.35 -21.21 -29.42
CA LEU A 107 -7.01 -20.86 -28.99
C LEU A 107 -6.41 -22.06 -28.24
N GLN A 108 -5.70 -22.90 -28.98
CA GLN A 108 -4.98 -24.05 -28.44
C GLN A 108 -3.73 -23.61 -27.66
N ASP A 109 -3.22 -24.50 -26.80
CA ASP A 109 -1.99 -24.30 -26.03
C ASP A 109 -1.99 -23.02 -25.17
N MET A 110 -3.15 -22.66 -24.64
CA MET A 110 -3.28 -21.58 -23.68
C MET A 110 -3.07 -22.06 -22.26
N TRP A 111 -2.31 -21.28 -21.48
CA TRP A 111 -2.03 -21.58 -20.09
C TRP A 111 -2.53 -20.45 -19.21
N ARG A 112 -3.18 -20.80 -18.11
CA ARG A 112 -3.43 -19.91 -16.99
C ARG A 112 -2.38 -20.14 -15.93
N ILE A 113 -1.68 -19.07 -15.58
CA ILE A 113 -0.67 -19.08 -14.53
C ILE A 113 -1.22 -18.23 -13.40
N THR A 114 -1.37 -18.83 -12.21
CA THR A 114 -1.84 -18.13 -11.01
C THR A 114 -0.79 -18.23 -9.93
N VAL A 115 -0.28 -17.08 -9.49
CA VAL A 115 0.65 -16.97 -8.36
C VAL A 115 -0.14 -16.52 -7.15
N THR A 116 -0.03 -17.25 -6.04
CA THR A 116 -0.73 -16.98 -4.78
C THR A 116 0.27 -16.85 -3.65
N ALA A 117 0.27 -15.71 -2.97
CA ALA A 117 1.01 -15.47 -1.75
C ALA A 117 0.12 -15.70 -0.53
N TYR A 118 0.61 -16.52 0.40
CA TYR A 118 0.06 -16.74 1.74
C TYR A 118 1.01 -16.12 2.75
N PHE A 119 0.52 -15.20 3.57
CA PHE A 119 1.34 -14.50 4.56
C PHE A 119 0.50 -14.10 5.77
N ARG A 120 1.15 -13.84 6.90
CA ARG A 120 0.46 -13.45 8.14
C ARG A 120 0.56 -11.95 8.40
N GLN A 121 -0.55 -11.32 8.76
CA GLN A 121 -0.59 -9.96 9.30
C GLN A 121 -1.21 -9.99 10.70
N GLY A 122 -0.35 -9.94 11.73
CA GLY A 122 -0.78 -10.12 13.12
C GLY A 122 -1.26 -11.55 13.37
N THR A 123 -2.55 -11.73 13.69
CA THR A 123 -3.17 -13.05 13.89
C THR A 123 -3.93 -13.55 12.66
N VAL A 124 -4.04 -12.74 11.61
CA VAL A 124 -4.84 -13.06 10.42
C VAL A 124 -3.91 -13.55 9.33
N GLU A 125 -4.23 -14.72 8.78
CA GLU A 125 -3.61 -15.19 7.55
C GLU A 125 -4.30 -14.51 6.36
N LEU A 126 -3.51 -13.91 5.49
CA LEU A 126 -3.94 -13.20 4.31
C LEU A 126 -3.46 -13.93 3.07
N THR A 127 -4.29 -13.84 2.03
CA THR A 127 -4.01 -14.42 0.72
C THR A 127 -4.12 -13.33 -0.35
N ARG A 128 -3.16 -13.32 -1.26
CA ARG A 128 -3.15 -12.45 -2.45
C ARG A 128 -2.78 -13.27 -3.67
N SER A 129 -3.48 -13.08 -4.77
CA SER A 129 -3.22 -13.79 -6.01
C SER A 129 -3.11 -12.86 -7.20
N ALA A 130 -2.26 -13.22 -8.15
CA ALA A 130 -2.16 -12.60 -9.46
C ALA A 130 -2.27 -13.69 -10.54
N THR A 131 -3.01 -13.40 -11.61
CA THR A 131 -3.25 -14.36 -12.69
C THR A 131 -2.86 -13.74 -14.03
N THR A 132 -2.24 -14.54 -14.89
CA THR A 132 -1.95 -14.20 -16.28
C THR A 132 -2.26 -15.37 -17.20
N TRP A 133 -2.37 -15.08 -18.50
CA TRP A 133 -2.53 -16.08 -19.55
C TRP A 133 -1.35 -16.03 -20.51
N ARG A 134 -0.77 -17.20 -20.84
CA ARG A 134 0.39 -17.31 -21.73
C ARG A 134 0.15 -18.36 -22.80
N TYR A 135 0.52 -18.04 -24.04
CA TYR A 135 0.61 -19.03 -25.10
C TYR A 135 1.83 -19.93 -24.88
N GLY A 136 1.63 -21.24 -24.90
CA GLY A 136 2.64 -22.23 -24.55
C GLY A 136 3.89 -22.12 -25.42
N ARG A 137 3.72 -21.84 -26.72
CA ARG A 137 4.79 -21.78 -27.71
C ARG A 137 5.40 -20.40 -27.92
N LEU A 138 5.11 -19.42 -27.05
CA LEU A 138 5.62 -18.05 -27.21
C LEU A 138 7.16 -17.96 -27.27
N TYR A 139 7.85 -18.89 -26.60
CA TYR A 139 9.32 -18.96 -26.52
C TYR A 139 9.92 -20.25 -27.11
N GLN A 140 9.13 -21.04 -27.83
CA GLN A 140 9.65 -22.22 -28.53
C GLN A 140 10.16 -21.81 -29.92
N PRO A 141 11.41 -22.16 -30.29
CA PRO A 141 11.99 -21.82 -31.59
C PRO A 141 11.32 -22.54 -32.76
#